data_AF-A0A354G3U5-F1
#
_entry.id   AF-A0A354G3U5-F1
#
_cell.length_a   1.000
_cell.length_b   1.000
_cell.length_c   1.000
_cell.angle_alpha   90.00
_cell.angle_beta   90.00
_cell.angle_gamma   90.00
#
_symmetry.space_group_name_H-M   'P 1'
#
loop_
_entity.id
_entity.type
_entity.pdbx_description
1 polymer ?
#
loop_
_entity_poly.entity_id
_entity_poly.type
_entity_poly.pdbx_seq_one_letter_code
_entity_poly.pdbx_strand_id
1 'polypeptide(L)' 'MPIYEPGLSEIVLRNIAQNRLSFTTSIADGIKDAEIVFICVGTPQSDTGAADLSQVW' A
#
# COMPACT_ATOMS: atom_id res chain seq x y z
N MET A 1 0.64 13.01 -5.10
CA MET A 1 0.88 12.11 -3.95
C MET A 1 -0.21 12.35 -2.91
N PRO A 2 -0.74 11.31 -2.25
CA PRO A 2 -1.89 11.45 -1.34
C PRO A 2 -1.52 11.98 0.05
N ILE A 3 -0.23 11.98 0.41
CA ILE A 3 0.30 12.49 1.68
C ILE A 3 1.50 13.40 1.42
N TYR A 4 1.80 14.28 2.38
CA TYR A 4 3.03 15.05 2.39
C TYR A 4 4.11 14.30 3.17
N GLU A 5 5.15 13.90 2.46
CA GLU A 5 6.36 13.30 3.02
C GLU A 5 7.55 13.81 2.18
N PRO A 6 8.50 14.54 2.79
CA PRO A 6 9.67 15.06 2.06
C PRO A 6 10.45 13.95 1.35
N GLY A 7 10.68 14.09 0.03
CA GLY A 7 11.44 13.12 -0.77
C GLY A 7 10.64 11.94 -1.34
N LEU A 8 9.38 11.75 -0.93
CA LEU A 8 8.57 10.62 -1.39
C LEU A 8 8.27 10.70 -2.90
N SER A 9 7.93 11.89 -3.39
CA SER A 9 7.57 12.09 -4.80
C SER A 9 8.70 11.72 -5.75
N GLU A 10 9.93 12.11 -5.41
CA GLU A 10 11.14 11.86 -6.20
C GLU A 10 11.43 10.35 -6.28
N ILE A 11 11.33 9.64 -5.15
CA ILE A 11 11.55 8.20 -5.09
C ILE A 11 10.47 7.44 -5.88
N VAL A 12 9.21 7.83 -5.77
CA VAL A 12 8.09 7.20 -6.49
C VAL A 12 8.29 7.38 -8.01
N LEU A 13 8.50 8.61 -8.48
CA LEU A 13 8.67 8.90 -9.90
C LEU A 13 9.89 8.19 -10.51
N ARG A 14 11.02 8.14 -9.79
CA ARG A 14 12.21 7.41 -10.23
C ARG A 14 11.95 5.92 -10.41
N ASN A 15 11.23 5.27 -9.49
CA ASN A 15 10.98 3.83 -9.56
C ASN A 15 9.91 3.47 -10.60
N ILE A 16 8.93 4.35 -10.83
CA ILE A 16 7.99 4.22 -11.96
C ILE A 16 8.76 4.29 -13.28
N ALA A 17 9.62 5.30 -13.46
CA ALA A 17 10.41 5.47 -14.69
C ALA A 17 11.35 4.27 -14.98
N GLN A 18 11.73 3.54 -13.94
CA GLN A 18 12.59 2.34 -14.05
C GLN A 18 11.79 1.04 -14.05
N ASN A 19 10.46 1.07 -14.15
CA ASN A 19 9.55 -0.09 -14.17
C ASN A 19 9.72 -1.03 -12.97
N ARG A 20 10.10 -0.51 -11.80
CA ARG A 20 10.20 -1.30 -10.55
C ARG A 20 9.05 -1.06 -9.57
N LEU A 21 8.19 -0.08 -9.86
CA LEU A 21 7.04 0.27 -9.05
C LEU A 21 5.84 0.51 -9.97
N SER A 22 4.75 -0.18 -9.69
CA SER A 22 3.46 -0.02 -10.37
C SER A 22 2.34 0.08 -9.35
N PHE A 23 1.28 0.79 -9.70
CA PHE A 23 0.08 0.91 -8.87
C PHE A 23 -1.11 0.30 -9.63
N THR A 24 -1.96 -0.41 -8.89
CA THR A 24 -3.21 -0.96 -9.39
C THR A 24 -4.25 -0.93 -8.28
N THR A 25 -5.52 -0.90 -8.65
CA THR A 25 -6.66 -1.11 -7.73
C THR A 25 -7.17 -2.55 -7.75
N SER A 26 -6.64 -3.39 -8.65
CA SER A 26 -6.97 -4.82 -8.77
C SER A 26 -6.03 -5.66 -7.90
N ILE A 27 -6.58 -6.29 -6.86
CA ILE A 27 -5.80 -7.20 -6.01
C ILE A 27 -5.26 -8.36 -6.84
N ALA A 28 -6.09 -8.94 -7.73
CA ALA A 28 -5.70 -10.06 -8.57
C ALA A 28 -4.46 -9.76 -9.43
N ASP A 29 -4.41 -8.56 -10.03
CA ASP A 29 -3.23 -8.15 -10.82
C ASP A 29 -2.02 -7.90 -9.92
N GLY A 30 -2.22 -7.33 -8.73
CA GLY A 30 -1.14 -7.04 -7.78
C GLY A 30 -0.48 -8.27 -7.17
N ILE A 31 -1.20 -9.39 -7.03
CA ILE A 31 -0.66 -10.62 -6.42
C ILE A 31 -0.15 -11.65 -7.44
N LYS A 32 -0.50 -11.50 -8.73
CA LYS A 32 -0.29 -12.52 -9.76
C LYS A 32 1.14 -13.07 -9.82
N ASP A 33 2.13 -12.18 -9.74
CA ASP A 33 3.56 -12.50 -9.86
C ASP A 33 4.32 -12.25 -8.55
N ALA A 34 3.62 -12.06 -7.43
CA ALA A 34 4.22 -11.71 -6.14
C ALA A 34 4.74 -12.95 -5.40
N GLU A 35 6.03 -12.97 -5.07
CA GLU A 35 6.62 -13.98 -4.17
C GLU A 35 6.31 -13.71 -2.70
N ILE A 36 6.17 -12.43 -2.33
CA ILE A 36 5.90 -11.95 -0.97
C ILE A 36 4.85 -10.83 -1.05
N VAL A 37 3.88 -10.86 -0.14
CA VAL A 37 2.82 -9.86 -0.03
C VAL A 37 2.88 -9.18 1.34
N PHE A 38 2.90 -7.84 1.35
CA PHE A 38 2.80 -7.03 2.56
C PHE A 38 1.41 -6.40 2.65
N ILE A 39 0.74 -6.58 3.80
CA ILE A 39 -0.55 -5.95 4.09
C ILE A 39 -0.28 -4.65 4.86
N CYS A 40 -0.45 -3.51 4.18
CA CYS A 40 -0.20 -2.17 4.73
C CYS A 40 -1.51 -1.36 4.86
N VAL A 41 -2.62 -2.02 5.17
CA VAL A 41 -3.92 -1.38 5.41
C VAL A 41 -3.97 -0.68 6.77
N GLY A 42 -5.02 0.12 6.99
CA GLY A 42 -5.22 0.76 8.28
C GLY A 42 -5.77 -0.21 9.33
N THR A 43 -5.38 -0.02 10.58
CA THR A 43 -6.01 -0.66 11.75
C THR A 43 -6.50 0.43 12.70
N PRO A 44 -7.50 1.24 12.29
CA PRO A 44 -8.04 2.29 13.14
C PRO A 44 -8.65 1.71 14.41
N GLN A 45 -8.95 2.58 15.35
CA GLN A 45 -9.61 2.18 16.59
C GLN A 45 -11.09 1.86 16.35
N SER A 46 -11.58 0.76 16.92
CA SER A 46 -13.00 0.36 16.95
C SER A 46 -13.77 1.08 18.06
N ASP A 47 -15.10 0.92 18.06
CA ASP A 47 -16.00 1.48 19.10
C ASP A 47 -15.65 1.03 20.53
N THR A 48 -15.00 -0.14 20.67
CA THR A 48 -14.56 -0.66 21.98
C THR A 48 -13.19 -0.14 22.40
N GLY A 49 -12.53 0.64 21.53
CA GLY A 49 -11.17 1.10 21.73
C GLY A 49 -10.09 0.11 21.29
N ALA A 50 -10.45 -1.11 20.91
CA ALA A 50 -9.52 -2.11 20.33
C ALA A 50 -9.19 -1.78 18.87
N ALA A 51 -8.15 -2.40 18.30
CA ALA A 51 -7.85 -2.31 16.88
C ALA A 51 -8.97 -2.94 16.03
N ASP A 52 -9.42 -2.23 14.99
CA ASP A 52 -10.26 -2.79 13.93
C ASP A 52 -9.37 -3.55 12.93
N LEU A 53 -9.66 -4.84 12.76
CA LEU A 53 -8.87 -5.77 11.96
C LEU A 53 -9.64 -6.26 10.72
N SER A 54 -10.82 -5.68 10.45
CA SER A 54 -11.69 -6.03 9.33
C SER A 54 -11.06 -5.82 7.95
N GLN A 55 -10.02 -4.98 7.86
CA GLN A 55 -9.25 -4.78 6.63
C GLN A 55 -8.20 -5.88 6.40
N VAL A 56 -7.95 -6.74 7.41
CA VAL A 56 -6.94 -7.81 7.38
C VAL A 56 -7.61 -9.19 7.27
N TRP A 57 -8.71 -9.44 8.01
CA TRP A 57 -9.45 -10.71 7.99
C TRP A 57 -10.95 -10.56 8.30
#